data_AF-A0A524JEI3-F1
#
_entry.id   AF-A0A524JEI3-F1
#
_cell.length_a   1.000
_cell.length_b   1.000
_cell.length_c   1.000
_cell.angle_alpha   90.00
_cell.angle_beta   90.00
_cell.angle_gamma   90.00
#
_symmetry.space_group_name_H-M   'P 1'
#
loop_
_entity.id
_entity.type
_entity.pdbx_description
1 polymer ?
#
loop_
_entity_poly.entity_id
_entity_poly.type
_entity_poly.pdbx_seq_one_letter_code
_entity_poly.pdbx_strand_id
1 'polypeptide(L)'
;MTYWRLCTVKKTLIWLLVLILIAGSIWAVFYFRNVNSQNDVPEILRSAEIINADLTQTVAASGKFGFAQSVDLYFKTSGTVASIAVVNGENVAQGQLLATLDTP
;
A
#
# COMPACT_ATOMS: atom_id res chain seq x y z
N MET A 1 1.98 -22.06 92.83
CA MET A 1 2.23 -23.17 91.88
C MET A 1 1.97 -22.65 90.46
N THR A 2 2.82 -21.74 89.98
CA THR A 2 2.50 -20.87 88.82
C THR A 2 3.68 -20.66 87.88
N TYR A 3 4.62 -21.61 87.82
CA TYR A 3 5.79 -21.51 86.95
C TYR A 3 5.63 -22.23 85.60
N TRP A 4 4.53 -22.96 85.36
CA TRP A 4 4.35 -23.74 84.14
C TRP A 4 3.81 -22.93 82.95
N ARG A 5 3.12 -21.79 83.19
CA ARG A 5 2.55 -20.96 82.13
C ARG A 5 3.59 -20.15 81.35
N LEU A 6 4.75 -19.85 81.93
CA LEU A 6 5.79 -19.02 81.30
C LEU A 6 6.53 -19.69 80.13
N CYS A 7 6.59 -21.03 80.09
CA CYS A 7 7.31 -21.74 79.02
C CYS A 7 6.48 -21.82 77.72
N THR A 8 5.15 -21.93 77.83
CA THR A 8 4.25 -21.96 76.67
C THR A 8 4.07 -20.59 76.02
N VAL A 9 4.08 -19.49 76.80
CA VAL A 9 3.90 -18.13 76.23
C VAL A 9 5.04 -17.75 75.29
N LYS A 10 6.28 -18.15 75.59
CA LYS A 10 7.43 -17.90 74.71
C LYS A 10 7.29 -18.65 73.38
N LYS A 11 6.79 -19.90 73.41
CA LYS A 11 6.53 -20.68 72.19
C LYS A 11 5.34 -20.12 71.39
N THR A 12 4.26 -19.70 72.03
CA THR A 12 3.13 -19.06 71.34
C THR A 12 3.49 -17.68 70.80
N LEU A 13 4.36 -16.93 71.47
CA LEU A 13 4.85 -15.63 70.98
C LEU A 13 5.77 -15.80 69.77
N ILE A 14 6.63 -16.82 69.76
CA ILE A 14 7.41 -17.20 68.57
C ILE A 14 6.49 -17.63 67.42
N TRP A 15 5.48 -18.45 67.69
CA TRP A 15 4.50 -18.86 66.67
C TRP A 15 3.69 -17.69 66.11
N LEU A 16 3.31 -16.73 66.97
CA LEU A 16 2.59 -15.52 66.56
C LEU A 16 3.47 -14.61 65.69
N LEU A 17 4.76 -14.48 66.02
CA LEU A 17 5.73 -13.73 65.23
C LEU A 17 5.98 -14.38 63.87
N VAL A 18 6.08 -15.72 63.82
CA VAL A 18 6.17 -16.49 62.56
C VAL A 18 4.91 -16.30 61.71
N LEU A 19 3.72 -16.33 62.32
CA LEU A 19 2.46 -16.13 61.61
C LEU A 19 2.37 -14.72 61.00
N ILE A 20 2.81 -13.70 61.72
CA ILE A 20 2.89 -12.31 61.23
C ILE A 20 3.87 -12.19 60.06
N LEU A 21 5.04 -12.84 60.14
CA LEU A 21 6.02 -12.86 59.05
C LEU A 21 5.44 -13.50 57.78
N ILE A 22 4.75 -14.63 57.91
CA ILE A 22 4.12 -15.32 56.78
C ILE A 22 3.02 -14.45 56.17
N ALA A 23 2.14 -13.87 56.99
CA ALA A 23 1.07 -13.00 56.52
C ALA A 23 1.60 -11.76 55.77
N GLY A 24 2.64 -11.10 56.32
CA GLY A 24 3.29 -9.96 55.68
C GLY A 24 3.96 -10.31 54.35
N SER A 25 4.59 -11.49 54.28
CA SER A 25 5.23 -12.00 53.05
C SER A 25 4.20 -12.22 51.93
N ILE A 26 3.07 -12.85 52.26
CA ILE A 26 1.98 -13.13 51.31
C ILE A 26 1.38 -11.80 50.81
N TRP A 27 1.12 -10.86 51.73
CA TRP A 27 0.55 -9.56 51.38
C TRP A 27 1.46 -8.74 50.46
N ALA A 28 2.77 -8.72 50.76
CA ALA A 28 3.75 -8.04 49.93
C ALA A 28 3.79 -8.62 48.51
N VAL A 29 3.86 -9.94 48.36
CA VAL A 29 3.86 -10.59 47.04
C VAL A 29 2.58 -10.27 46.26
N PHE A 30 1.42 -10.29 46.92
CA PHE A 30 0.14 -9.97 46.27
C PHE A 30 0.09 -8.51 45.80
N TYR A 31 0.58 -7.59 46.62
CA TYR A 31 0.64 -6.17 46.30
C TYR A 31 1.59 -5.90 45.12
N PHE A 32 2.82 -6.45 45.15
CA PHE A 32 3.77 -6.29 44.05
C PHE A 32 3.28 -6.91 42.74
N ARG A 33 2.57 -8.05 42.79
CA ARG A 33 1.96 -8.64 41.59
C ARG A 33 0.85 -7.77 41.01
N ASN A 34 -0.01 -7.21 41.86
CA ASN A 34 -1.10 -6.33 41.40
C ASN A 34 -0.58 -5.03 40.78
N VAL A 35 0.50 -4.46 41.33
CA VAL A 35 1.14 -3.25 40.77
C VAL A 35 1.87 -3.57 39.46
N ASN A 36 2.53 -4.73 39.35
CA ASN A 36 3.21 -5.12 38.11
C ASN A 36 2.25 -5.53 36.99
N SER A 37 1.04 -6.01 37.29
CA SER A 37 0.00 -6.28 36.29
C SER A 37 -0.60 -5.02 35.65
N GLN A 38 -0.27 -3.81 36.14
CA GLN A 38 -0.61 -2.55 35.46
C GLN A 38 0.47 -2.08 34.47
N ASN A 39 1.61 -2.78 34.38
CA ASN A 39 2.67 -2.47 33.41
C ASN A 39 2.55 -3.25 32.09
N ASP A 40 1.46 -3.99 31.88
CA ASP A 40 0.98 -4.26 30.51
C ASP A 40 0.42 -2.94 29.97
N VAL A 41 1.33 -2.00 29.72
CA VAL A 41 1.09 -0.89 28.80
C VAL A 41 0.56 -1.57 27.55
N PRO A 42 -0.69 -1.33 27.14
CA PRO A 42 -1.13 -1.81 25.85
C PRO A 42 -0.19 -1.13 24.87
N GLU A 43 0.77 -1.90 24.36
CA GLU A 43 1.61 -1.48 23.25
C GLU A 43 0.60 -1.05 22.21
N ILE A 44 0.52 0.26 21.97
CA ILE A 44 -0.43 0.83 21.04
C ILE A 44 0.10 0.39 19.68
N LEU A 45 -0.21 -0.85 19.31
CA LEU A 45 0.06 -1.42 18.01
C LEU A 45 -0.76 -0.58 17.06
N ARG A 46 -0.14 0.49 16.55
CA ARG A 46 -0.63 1.24 15.40
C ARG A 46 -0.52 0.33 14.19
N SER A 47 -1.41 -0.66 14.14
CA SER A 47 -1.71 -1.42 12.94
C SER A 47 -2.46 -0.47 12.02
N ALA A 48 -1.73 0.12 11.09
CA ALA A 48 -2.34 0.78 9.95
C ALA A 48 -2.89 -0.30 9.02
N GLU A 49 -4.11 -0.10 8.51
CA GLU A 49 -4.72 -0.96 7.51
C GLU A 49 -3.87 -0.92 6.22
N ILE A 50 -3.40 -2.07 5.75
CA ILE A 50 -2.65 -2.16 4.49
C ILE A 50 -3.66 -2.05 3.35
N ILE A 51 -3.80 -0.84 2.81
CA ILE A 51 -4.62 -0.60 1.61
C ILE A 51 -3.77 -1.03 0.40
N ASN A 52 -4.09 -2.20 -0.15
CA ASN A 52 -3.54 -2.62 -1.45
C ASN A 52 -4.25 -1.80 -2.53
N ALA A 53 -3.62 -0.72 -2.97
CA ALA A 53 -4.06 0.04 -4.13
C ALA A 53 -3.18 -0.36 -5.32
N ASP A 54 -3.81 -0.70 -6.44
CA ASP A 54 -3.10 -0.98 -7.69
C ASP A 54 -2.35 0.28 -8.14
N LEU A 55 -1.03 0.24 -8.05
CA LEU A 55 -0.18 1.33 -8.51
C LEU A 55 0.00 1.21 -10.02
N THR A 56 -0.98 1.70 -10.79
CA THR A 56 -0.88 1.77 -12.25
C THR A 56 0.16 2.81 -12.67
N GLN A 57 1.40 2.35 -12.90
CA GLN A 57 2.43 3.15 -13.55
C GLN A 57 2.13 3.24 -15.04
N THR A 58 1.53 4.36 -15.46
CA THR A 58 1.30 4.64 -16.87
C THR A 58 2.60 5.14 -17.49
N VAL A 59 3.27 4.29 -18.27
CA VAL A 59 4.41 4.71 -19.09
C VAL A 59 3.85 5.36 -20.36
N ALA A 60 4.04 6.67 -20.50
CA ALA A 60 3.67 7.40 -21.71
C ALA A 60 4.67 7.06 -22.83
N ALA A 61 4.27 6.15 -23.73
CA ALA A 61 5.03 5.86 -24.95
C ALA A 61 4.57 6.79 -26.08
N SER A 62 5.37 7.80 -26.40
CA SER A 62 5.15 8.66 -27.56
C SER A 62 5.68 7.98 -28.82
N GLY A 63 4.81 7.31 -29.56
CA GLY A 63 5.10 6.77 -30.89
C GLY A 63 4.80 7.80 -31.99
N LYS A 64 5.60 7.82 -33.07
CA LYS A 64 5.22 8.53 -34.28
C LYS A 64 4.23 7.66 -35.06
N PHE A 65 2.97 8.08 -35.14
CA PHE A 65 2.00 7.48 -36.04
C PHE A 65 2.32 7.94 -37.47
N GLY A 66 2.59 6.98 -38.35
CA GLY A 66 2.79 7.20 -39.78
C GLY A 66 1.83 6.33 -40.58
N PHE A 67 1.46 6.77 -41.79
CA PHE A 67 0.67 5.96 -42.70
C PHE A 67 1.46 4.69 -43.07
N ALA A 68 0.81 3.53 -43.07
CA ALA A 68 1.44 2.26 -43.44
C ALA A 68 1.96 2.29 -44.90
N GLN A 69 1.30 3.06 -45.76
CA GLN A 69 1.66 3.25 -47.17
C GLN A 69 1.33 4.69 -47.57
N SER A 70 2.29 5.39 -48.16
CA SER A 70 2.12 6.71 -48.77
C SER A 70 2.79 6.68 -50.14
N VAL A 71 2.12 7.22 -51.15
CA VAL A 71 2.62 7.25 -52.53
C VAL A 71 2.48 8.66 -53.06
N ASP A 72 3.59 9.27 -53.44
CA ASP A 72 3.60 10.53 -54.16
C ASP A 72 3.33 10.26 -55.63
N LEU A 73 2.28 10.89 -56.17
CA LEU A 73 1.87 10.72 -57.56
C LEU A 73 2.61 11.71 -58.45
N TYR A 74 3.19 11.20 -59.54
CA TYR A 74 3.87 12.01 -60.55
C TYR A 74 3.21 11.82 -61.91
N PHE A 75 3.14 12.89 -62.70
CA PHE A 75 2.66 12.81 -64.07
C PHE A 75 3.74 12.19 -64.97
N LYS A 76 3.33 11.26 -65.83
CA LYS A 76 4.24 10.59 -66.78
C LYS A 76 4.69 11.51 -67.92
N THR A 77 3.90 12.55 -68.21
CA THR A 77 4.11 13.47 -69.33
C THR A 77 4.16 14.90 -68.80
N SER A 78 4.98 15.74 -69.42
CA SER A 78 5.01 17.18 -69.16
C SER A 78 3.83 17.88 -69.82
N GLY A 79 3.11 18.70 -69.06
CA GLY A 79 1.95 19.46 -69.53
C GLY A 79 1.37 20.30 -68.40
N THR A 80 0.31 21.07 -68.70
CA THR A 80 -0.36 21.92 -67.72
C THR A 80 -1.57 21.20 -67.12
N VAL A 81 -1.80 21.30 -65.82
CA VAL A 81 -3.00 20.70 -65.19
C VAL A 81 -4.25 21.40 -65.70
N ALA A 82 -5.07 20.67 -66.45
CA ALA A 82 -6.30 21.19 -67.05
C ALA A 82 -7.47 21.15 -66.07
N SER A 83 -7.60 20.05 -65.32
CA SER A 83 -8.61 19.90 -64.28
C SER A 83 -8.21 18.89 -63.21
N ILE A 84 -8.76 19.05 -62.00
CA ILE A 84 -8.62 18.13 -60.88
C ILE A 84 -10.00 17.57 -60.57
N ALA A 85 -10.13 16.25 -60.60
CA ALA A 85 -11.40 15.53 -60.46
C ALA A 85 -11.66 15.01 -59.03
N VAL A 86 -10.78 15.36 -58.07
CA VAL A 86 -10.85 14.89 -56.67
C VAL A 86 -10.64 16.04 -55.69
N VAL A 87 -11.23 15.92 -54.50
CA VAL A 87 -11.05 16.88 -53.41
C VAL A 87 -10.12 16.35 -52.32
N ASN A 88 -9.52 17.26 -51.55
CA ASN A 88 -8.65 16.87 -50.44
C ASN A 88 -9.43 16.07 -49.39
N GLY A 89 -8.90 14.90 -49.01
CA GLY A 89 -9.53 13.97 -48.07
C GLY A 89 -10.52 12.98 -48.71
N GLU A 90 -10.68 13.00 -50.03
CA GLU A 90 -11.51 12.05 -50.76
C GLU A 90 -10.85 10.65 -50.83
N ASN A 91 -11.63 9.60 -50.59
CA ASN A 91 -11.17 8.22 -50.79
C ASN A 91 -11.28 7.86 -52.27
N VAL A 92 -10.14 7.52 -52.88
CA VAL A 92 -10.06 7.19 -54.31
C VAL A 92 -9.75 5.71 -54.52
N ALA A 93 -10.33 5.11 -55.55
CA ALA A 93 -10.06 3.72 -55.93
C ALA A 93 -8.88 3.62 -56.92
N GLN A 94 -8.26 2.43 -57.00
CA GLN A 94 -7.21 2.19 -57.98
C GLN A 94 -7.74 2.39 -59.41
N GLY A 95 -7.06 3.23 -60.18
CA GLY A 95 -7.44 3.54 -61.57
C GLY A 95 -8.46 4.67 -61.72
N GLN A 96 -8.89 5.30 -60.62
CA GLN A 96 -9.73 6.49 -60.68
C GLN A 96 -8.98 7.67 -61.32
N LEU A 97 -9.69 8.45 -62.14
CA LEU A 97 -9.15 9.68 -62.72
C LEU A 97 -9.00 10.74 -61.63
N LEU A 98 -7.77 11.22 -61.41
CA LEU A 98 -7.47 12.21 -60.38
C LEU A 98 -7.30 13.63 -60.96
N ALA A 99 -6.62 13.73 -62.11
CA ALA A 99 -6.41 14.99 -62.81
C ALA A 99 -6.20 14.74 -64.30
N THR A 100 -6.57 15.73 -65.12
CA THR A 100 -6.28 15.74 -66.56
C THR A 100 -5.18 16.75 -66.86
N LEU A 101 -4.32 16.40 -67.81
CA LEU A 101 -3.21 17.23 -68.26
C LEU A 101 -3.47 17.69 -69.70
N ASP A 102 -3.29 18.97 -69.96
CA ASP A 102 -3.24 19.52 -71.30
C ASP A 102 -1.77 19.51 -71.77
N THR A 103 -1.51 18.71 -72.79
CA THR A 103 -0.20 18.57 -73.41
C THR A 103 -0.24 19.23 -74.78
N PRO A 104 0.65 20.20 -75.08
CA PRO A 104 0.74 20.80 -76.41
C PRO A 104 1.21 19.81 -77.48
#